data_AF-A0ABD1QAA3-F1
#
_entry.id   AF-A0ABD1QAA3-F1
#
_cell.length_a   1.000
_cell.length_b   1.000
_cell.length_c   1.000
_cell.angle_alpha   90.00
_cell.angle_beta   90.00
_cell.angle_gamma   90.00
#
_symmetry.space_group_name_H-M   'P 1'
#
loop_
_entity.id
_entity.type
_entity.pdbx_description
1 polymer ?
#
loop_
_entity_poly.entity_id
_entity_poly.type
_entity_poly.pdbx_seq_one_letter_code
_entity_poly.pdbx_strand_id
1 'polypeptide(L)'
;MAEALLGGHDYIVLPLTGNQRVDPRLQRFRRSKSVPEMSGINDGHLLPPSEFLLHTHLPSFKRVAIFFIFCLAIGTVCFYFLRDQIKGEKINGILDSVYFCIVTITTVGYGDLVPNSVSTKLLACAFSFLGVALVGVIVSKAADYLVEKQQKMLIQALDMCQKLGSTEISKGIETESVRIKHLIDNVQYKCFITASLLVVLVIIGTVFLAAVEKLDIVDAFYCVCSTLTTLGYGDKSFSTKAGRIFAIFWILISTLCLVKLLCYVVEIHTERRHKAFEWYLIKRSTNFDIES
;
A
#
# COMPACT_ATOMS: atom_id res chain seq x y z
N MET A 1 -34.04 -5.67 -101.95
CA MET A 1 -34.28 -6.89 -102.77
C MET A 1 -34.23 -8.09 -101.84
N ALA A 2 -35.33 -8.86 -101.83
CA ALA A 2 -35.49 -10.27 -101.45
C ALA A 2 -35.20 -10.75 -100.01
N GLU A 3 -36.27 -11.26 -99.39
CA GLU A 3 -36.40 -12.56 -98.70
C GLU A 3 -35.59 -12.85 -97.41
N ALA A 4 -36.04 -13.66 -96.45
CA ALA A 4 -37.32 -14.31 -96.15
C ALA A 4 -37.27 -14.85 -94.69
N LEU A 5 -38.48 -15.12 -94.22
CA LEU A 5 -39.00 -15.81 -93.04
C LEU A 5 -38.22 -16.99 -92.39
N LEU A 6 -38.71 -17.32 -91.18
CA LEU A 6 -38.59 -18.54 -90.35
C LEU A 6 -37.56 -18.41 -89.20
N GLY A 7 -37.84 -18.68 -87.94
CA GLY A 7 -38.92 -19.42 -87.30
C GLY A 7 -38.32 -20.46 -86.34
N GLY A 8 -38.61 -20.35 -85.04
CA GLY A 8 -38.71 -21.49 -84.13
C GLY A 8 -37.50 -21.91 -83.27
N HIS A 9 -37.77 -21.92 -81.97
CA HIS A 9 -37.39 -22.90 -80.94
C HIS A 9 -36.14 -22.69 -80.06
N ASP A 10 -36.43 -22.86 -78.76
CA ASP A 10 -35.62 -22.83 -77.56
C ASP A 10 -34.39 -23.77 -77.60
N TYR A 11 -33.35 -23.44 -76.85
CA TYR A 11 -32.90 -24.20 -75.66
C TYR A 11 -31.70 -23.51 -74.98
N ILE A 12 -31.79 -23.48 -73.66
CA ILE A 12 -30.85 -22.98 -72.66
C ILE A 12 -29.56 -23.83 -72.65
N VAL A 13 -28.37 -23.22 -72.71
CA VAL A 13 -27.14 -23.73 -72.06
C VAL A 13 -26.18 -22.56 -71.73
N LEU A 14 -25.86 -22.42 -70.44
CA LEU A 14 -24.77 -21.56 -69.91
C LEU A 14 -23.39 -22.05 -70.39
N PRO A 15 -22.39 -21.15 -70.45
CA PRO A 15 -21.14 -21.49 -69.79
C PRO A 15 -20.58 -20.37 -68.91
N LEU A 16 -20.08 -20.80 -67.75
CA LEU A 16 -19.15 -20.07 -66.88
C LEU A 16 -17.82 -19.86 -67.60
N THR A 17 -17.23 -18.65 -67.51
CA THR A 17 -15.85 -18.38 -67.02
C THR A 17 -15.40 -16.96 -67.40
N GLY A 18 -14.68 -16.28 -66.49
CA GLY A 18 -13.69 -15.27 -66.88
C GLY A 18 -13.89 -13.80 -66.47
N ASN A 19 -13.88 -13.53 -65.16
CA ASN A 19 -13.23 -12.41 -64.44
C ASN A 19 -13.32 -10.91 -64.91
N GLN A 20 -13.45 -10.05 -63.89
CA GLN A 20 -13.27 -8.57 -63.78
C GLN A 20 -14.57 -7.73 -63.93
N ARG A 21 -15.05 -6.93 -62.96
CA ARG A 21 -14.53 -6.37 -61.69
C ARG A 21 -15.68 -6.20 -60.68
N VAL A 22 -15.40 -6.34 -59.38
CA VAL A 22 -16.33 -6.09 -58.27
C VAL A 22 -16.01 -4.76 -57.63
N ASP A 23 -16.95 -3.81 -57.64
CA ASP A 23 -16.93 -2.61 -56.80
C ASP A 23 -17.59 -2.93 -55.44
N PRO A 24 -16.89 -2.80 -54.29
CA PRO A 24 -17.49 -3.04 -52.99
C PRO A 24 -18.27 -1.82 -52.51
N ARG A 25 -19.59 -1.92 -52.65
CA ARG A 25 -20.58 -1.21 -51.85
C ARG A 25 -20.50 -1.63 -50.37
N LEU A 26 -20.82 -0.65 -49.50
CA LEU A 26 -21.65 -0.81 -48.29
C LEU A 26 -21.25 -1.88 -47.25
N GLN A 27 -20.53 -1.45 -46.22
CA GLN A 27 -20.54 -2.15 -44.92
C GLN A 27 -20.78 -1.17 -43.76
N ARG A 28 -22.08 -1.04 -43.44
CA ARG A 28 -22.66 -1.19 -42.09
C ARG A 28 -21.90 -0.57 -40.92
N PHE A 29 -22.50 0.40 -40.23
CA PHE A 29 -22.79 0.23 -38.81
C PHE A 29 -24.15 0.82 -38.44
N ARG A 30 -24.81 0.11 -37.54
CA ARG A 30 -26.25 -0.08 -37.42
C ARG A 30 -26.76 0.79 -36.27
N ARG A 31 -27.60 1.78 -36.58
CA ARG A 31 -28.44 2.46 -35.59
C ARG A 31 -29.47 1.44 -35.09
N SER A 32 -29.50 1.13 -33.80
CA SER A 32 -30.54 0.27 -33.21
C SER A 32 -31.13 0.97 -31.99
N LYS A 33 -32.34 1.50 -32.17
CA LYS A 33 -33.24 1.93 -31.10
C LYS A 33 -34.61 1.34 -31.42
N SER A 34 -35.02 0.33 -30.66
CA SER A 34 -36.42 -0.04 -30.47
C SER A 34 -36.54 -1.07 -29.35
N VAL A 35 -37.27 -0.68 -28.32
CA VAL A 35 -37.72 -1.47 -27.17
C VAL A 35 -38.71 -2.55 -27.66
N PRO A 36 -38.67 -3.76 -27.09
CA PRO A 36 -39.87 -4.58 -26.96
C PRO A 36 -40.23 -4.78 -25.48
N GLU A 37 -41.51 -4.58 -25.19
CA GLU A 37 -42.16 -4.84 -23.92
C GLU A 37 -42.79 -6.25 -23.94
N MET A 38 -42.85 -6.85 -22.74
CA MET A 38 -43.81 -7.85 -22.26
C MET A 38 -43.45 -9.35 -22.24
N SER A 39 -43.89 -9.94 -21.12
CA SER A 39 -44.20 -11.35 -20.82
C SER A 39 -43.10 -12.18 -20.18
N GLY A 40 -43.35 -12.54 -18.92
CA GLY A 40 -42.46 -13.32 -18.08
C GLY A 40 -42.43 -14.79 -18.44
N ILE A 41 -41.39 -15.46 -17.95
CA ILE A 41 -41.35 -16.85 -17.51
C ILE A 41 -40.20 -16.96 -16.51
N ASN A 42 -40.51 -17.66 -15.44
CA ASN A 42 -39.70 -17.98 -14.28
C ASN A 42 -38.46 -18.84 -14.61
N ASP A 43 -37.50 -18.76 -13.69
CA ASP A 43 -36.53 -19.79 -13.31
C ASP A 43 -35.42 -20.17 -14.29
N GLY A 44 -34.33 -19.39 -14.20
CA GLY A 44 -33.00 -19.77 -14.63
C GLY A 44 -31.98 -19.02 -13.79
N HIS A 45 -31.54 -19.66 -12.71
CA HIS A 45 -30.60 -19.19 -11.70
C HIS A 45 -29.33 -18.59 -12.33
N LEU A 46 -29.34 -17.28 -12.64
CA LEU A 46 -28.13 -16.53 -12.94
C LEU A 46 -27.33 -16.42 -11.65
N LEU A 47 -26.34 -17.30 -11.52
CA LEU A 47 -25.31 -17.24 -10.50
C LEU A 47 -24.74 -15.80 -10.47
N PRO A 48 -24.75 -15.10 -9.32
CA PRO A 48 -24.05 -13.84 -9.22
C PRO A 48 -22.54 -14.09 -9.44
N PRO A 49 -21.82 -13.19 -10.12
CA PRO A 49 -20.38 -13.27 -10.26
C PRO A 49 -19.73 -13.27 -8.88
N SER A 50 -19.32 -14.45 -8.42
CA SER A 50 -18.25 -14.67 -7.45
C SER A 50 -18.10 -13.58 -6.37
N GLU A 51 -19.00 -13.57 -5.38
CA GLU A 51 -18.69 -13.07 -4.03
C GLU A 51 -17.66 -14.01 -3.36
N PHE A 52 -16.47 -14.13 -3.95
CA PHE A 52 -15.36 -14.93 -3.42
C PHE A 52 -14.04 -14.15 -3.37
N LEU A 53 -14.06 -12.83 -3.54
CA LEU A 53 -12.89 -12.01 -3.21
C LEU A 53 -13.08 -11.35 -1.85
N LEU A 54 -12.75 -12.14 -0.82
CA LEU A 54 -12.13 -11.70 0.43
C LEU A 54 -12.60 -10.32 0.94
N HIS A 55 -13.80 -10.27 1.52
CA HIS A 55 -14.05 -9.33 2.62
C HIS A 55 -13.27 -9.82 3.85
N THR A 56 -11.94 -9.77 3.77
CA THR A 56 -11.07 -9.86 4.93
C THR A 56 -11.40 -8.65 5.78
N HIS A 57 -12.20 -8.88 6.82
CA HIS A 57 -12.53 -7.90 7.85
C HIS A 57 -11.21 -7.29 8.36
N LEU A 58 -10.86 -6.10 7.85
CA LEU A 58 -9.59 -5.46 8.10
C LEU A 58 -9.41 -5.30 9.62
N PRO A 59 -8.35 -5.86 10.25
CA PRO A 59 -8.02 -5.46 11.61
C PRO A 59 -7.78 -3.95 11.64
N SER A 60 -8.54 -3.25 12.49
CA SER A 60 -8.27 -1.86 12.85
C SER A 60 -6.81 -1.74 13.33
N PHE A 61 -6.17 -0.57 13.14
CA PHE A 61 -4.82 -0.29 13.67
C PHE A 61 -4.69 -0.68 15.15
N LYS A 62 -5.79 -0.54 15.92
CA LYS A 62 -5.92 -1.01 17.30
C LYS A 62 -5.71 -2.51 17.48
N ARG A 63 -6.26 -3.35 16.59
CA ARG A 63 -6.11 -4.81 16.65
C ARG A 63 -4.68 -5.25 16.37
N VAL A 64 -4.01 -4.60 15.42
CA VAL A 64 -2.58 -4.86 15.13
C VAL A 64 -1.72 -4.49 16.33
N ALA A 65 -1.98 -3.34 16.97
CA ALA A 65 -1.28 -2.94 18.19
C ALA A 65 -1.52 -3.90 19.37
N ILE A 66 -2.76 -4.36 19.57
CA ILE A 66 -3.09 -5.37 20.62
C ILE A 66 -2.35 -6.68 20.34
N PHE A 67 -2.37 -7.15 19.09
CA PHE A 67 -1.65 -8.36 18.70
C PHE A 67 -0.14 -8.22 18.92
N PHE A 68 0.45 -7.07 18.56
CA PHE A 68 1.85 -6.77 18.81
C PHE A 68 2.22 -6.84 20.31
N ILE A 69 1.43 -6.19 21.17
CA ILE A 69 1.63 -6.23 22.63
C ILE A 69 1.52 -7.66 23.15
N PHE A 70 0.56 -8.44 22.65
CA PHE A 70 0.39 -9.84 23.02
C PHE A 70 1.59 -10.70 22.61
N CYS A 71 2.12 -10.52 21.38
CA CYS A 71 3.33 -11.18 20.92
C CYS A 71 4.55 -10.83 21.77
N LEU A 72 4.71 -9.56 22.14
CA LEU A 72 5.78 -9.12 23.06
C LEU A 72 5.65 -9.77 24.45
N ALA A 73 4.43 -9.83 24.99
CA ALA A 73 4.19 -10.45 26.29
C ALA A 73 4.53 -11.95 26.28
N ILE A 74 4.03 -12.69 25.29
CA ILE A 74 4.33 -14.11 25.12
C ILE A 74 5.83 -14.33 24.92
N GLY A 75 6.45 -13.58 24.00
CA GLY A 75 7.88 -13.67 23.73
C GLY A 75 8.71 -13.45 24.99
N THR A 76 8.38 -12.39 25.75
CA THR A 76 9.06 -12.06 27.00
C THR A 76 8.98 -13.22 28.00
N VAL A 77 7.79 -13.80 28.18
CA VAL A 77 7.60 -14.95 29.08
C VAL A 77 8.43 -16.14 28.61
N CYS A 78 8.39 -16.50 27.32
CA CYS A 78 9.14 -17.63 26.78
C CYS A 78 10.67 -17.44 26.92
N PHE A 79 11.20 -16.26 26.58
CA PHE A 79 12.63 -15.98 26.73
C PHE A 79 13.07 -15.79 28.19
N TYR A 80 12.15 -15.39 29.07
CA TYR A 80 12.43 -15.33 30.50
C TYR A 80 12.65 -16.72 31.09
N PHE A 81 11.80 -17.69 30.74
CA PHE A 81 12.00 -19.09 31.16
C PHE A 81 13.27 -19.72 30.59
N LEU A 82 13.68 -19.31 29.39
CA LEU A 82 14.88 -19.81 28.73
C LEU A 82 16.11 -18.91 28.93
N ARG A 83 16.08 -17.98 29.90
CA ARG A 83 17.12 -16.96 30.09
C ARG A 83 18.51 -17.54 30.35
N ASP A 84 18.60 -18.72 30.96
CA ASP A 84 19.89 -19.36 31.27
C ASP A 84 20.61 -19.83 30.01
N GLN A 85 19.87 -20.08 28.94
CA GLN A 85 20.36 -20.53 27.64
C GLN A 85 20.70 -19.37 26.68
N ILE A 86 20.60 -18.12 27.14
CA ILE A 86 21.00 -16.93 26.40
C ILE A 86 22.42 -16.54 26.86
N LYS A 87 23.32 -16.24 25.93
CA LYS A 87 24.66 -15.68 26.21
C LYS A 87 24.64 -14.16 26.03
N GLY A 88 25.53 -13.48 26.75
CA GLY A 88 25.66 -12.02 26.74
C GLY A 88 25.70 -11.43 28.15
N GLU A 89 25.91 -10.12 28.25
CA GLU A 89 25.90 -9.41 29.52
C GLU A 89 24.45 -9.27 30.03
N LYS A 90 24.13 -10.01 31.10
CA LYS A 90 22.79 -10.02 31.71
C LYS A 90 22.78 -9.10 32.92
N ILE A 91 21.74 -8.29 33.03
CA ILE A 91 21.54 -7.35 34.15
C ILE A 91 20.36 -7.81 34.99
N ASN A 92 19.18 -7.97 34.36
CA ASN A 92 17.96 -8.39 35.02
C ASN A 92 17.17 -9.27 34.07
N GLY A 93 16.81 -10.48 34.50
CA GLY A 93 16.18 -11.47 33.62
C GLY A 93 14.99 -10.95 32.82
N ILE A 94 14.05 -10.29 33.50
CA ILE A 94 12.85 -9.76 32.84
C ILE A 94 13.20 -8.62 31.87
N LEU A 95 14.05 -7.68 32.30
CA LEU A 95 14.45 -6.53 31.48
C LEU A 95 15.17 -6.99 30.21
N ASP A 96 16.09 -7.94 30.36
CA ASP A 96 16.89 -8.49 29.27
C ASP A 96 16.01 -9.27 28.28
N SER A 97 15.00 -10.00 28.78
CA SER A 97 14.03 -10.70 27.92
C SER A 97 13.14 -9.72 27.13
N VAL A 98 12.62 -8.66 27.77
CA VAL A 98 11.83 -7.63 27.06
C VAL A 98 12.68 -6.92 26.01
N TYR A 99 13.90 -6.53 26.40
CA TYR A 99 14.85 -5.88 25.50
C TYR A 99 15.17 -6.78 24.29
N PHE A 100 15.50 -8.05 24.53
CA PHE A 100 15.75 -9.04 23.47
C PHE A 100 14.54 -9.20 22.54
N CYS A 101 13.32 -9.29 23.09
CA CYS A 101 12.10 -9.36 22.29
C CYS A 101 11.92 -8.11 21.41
N ILE A 102 12.11 -6.91 21.96
CA ILE A 102 11.95 -5.69 21.18
C ILE A 102 12.99 -5.62 20.07
N VAL A 103 14.27 -5.87 20.38
CA VAL A 103 15.36 -5.87 19.39
C VAL A 103 15.12 -6.90 18.28
N THR A 104 14.54 -8.06 18.61
CA THR A 104 14.24 -9.12 17.62
C THR A 104 13.01 -8.80 16.78
N ILE A 105 11.89 -8.40 17.39
CA ILE A 105 10.63 -8.15 16.66
C ILE A 105 10.70 -6.90 15.78
N THR A 106 11.51 -5.92 16.19
CA THR A 106 11.81 -4.71 15.40
C THR A 106 12.94 -4.92 14.40
N THR A 107 13.43 -6.15 14.28
CA THR A 107 14.48 -6.58 13.35
C THR A 107 15.78 -5.78 13.45
N VAL A 108 16.06 -5.15 14.59
CA VAL A 108 17.33 -4.46 14.84
C VAL A 108 18.45 -5.48 15.04
N GLY A 109 18.25 -6.44 15.95
CA GLY A 109 19.14 -7.60 16.08
C GLY A 109 20.60 -7.32 16.47
N TYR A 110 20.89 -6.53 17.50
CA TYR A 110 22.29 -6.22 17.91
C TYR A 110 23.18 -7.45 18.16
N GLY A 111 22.63 -8.59 18.55
CA GLY A 111 23.45 -9.76 18.88
C GLY A 111 24.31 -9.58 20.15
N ASP A 112 23.98 -8.62 21.01
CA ASP A 112 24.55 -8.47 22.35
C ASP A 112 24.00 -9.53 23.33
N LEU A 113 22.75 -9.95 23.10
CA LEU A 113 22.13 -11.12 23.71
C LEU A 113 21.84 -12.15 22.61
N VAL A 114 22.42 -13.35 22.72
CA VAL A 114 22.35 -14.38 21.67
C VAL A 114 21.88 -15.72 22.24
N PRO A 115 20.89 -16.38 21.59
CA PRO A 115 20.47 -17.72 22.00
C PRO A 115 21.59 -18.74 21.77
N ASN A 116 21.97 -19.49 22.81
CA ASN A 116 23.05 -20.47 22.75
C ASN A 116 22.53 -21.91 22.56
N SER A 117 21.32 -22.22 23.05
CA SER A 117 20.71 -23.56 22.95
C SER A 117 19.86 -23.72 21.70
N VAL A 118 19.66 -24.98 21.27
CA VAL A 118 18.80 -25.35 20.13
C VAL A 118 17.38 -24.82 20.33
N SER A 119 16.78 -25.02 21.50
CA SER A 119 15.42 -24.56 21.80
C SER A 119 15.28 -23.04 21.71
N THR A 120 16.25 -22.29 22.25
CA THR A 120 16.25 -20.83 22.19
C THR A 120 16.48 -20.30 20.78
N LYS A 121 17.29 -20.99 19.96
CA LYS A 121 17.53 -20.62 18.56
C LYS A 121 16.27 -20.83 17.73
N LEU A 122 15.60 -21.98 17.87
CA LEU A 122 14.33 -22.25 17.19
C LEU A 122 13.25 -21.23 17.56
N LEU A 123 13.14 -20.89 18.86
CA LEU A 123 12.22 -19.86 19.32
C LEU A 123 12.54 -18.48 18.74
N ALA A 124 13.82 -18.09 18.72
CA ALA A 124 14.27 -16.83 18.12
C ALA A 124 13.97 -16.78 16.62
N CYS A 125 14.14 -17.88 15.88
CA CYS A 125 13.75 -17.97 14.48
C CYS A 125 12.24 -17.74 14.30
N ALA A 126 11.40 -18.46 15.05
CA ALA A 126 9.95 -18.31 14.98
C ALA A 126 9.51 -16.87 15.30
N PHE A 127 10.13 -16.25 16.31
CA PHE A 127 9.84 -14.88 16.71
C PHE A 127 10.34 -13.84 15.68
N SER A 128 11.44 -14.12 14.98
CA SER A 128 11.93 -13.27 13.88
C SER A 128 10.98 -13.27 12.69
N PHE A 129 10.46 -14.44 12.30
CA PHE A 129 9.43 -14.54 11.26
C PHE A 129 8.16 -13.79 11.65
N LEU A 130 7.76 -13.85 12.92
CA LEU A 130 6.62 -13.10 13.44
C LEU A 130 6.82 -11.58 13.30
N GLY A 131 8.02 -11.06 13.59
CA GLY A 131 8.36 -9.65 13.40
C GLY A 131 8.21 -9.21 11.94
N VAL A 132 8.77 -9.97 10.99
CA VAL A 132 8.62 -9.67 9.55
C VAL A 132 7.16 -9.77 9.09
N ALA A 133 6.40 -10.76 9.58
CA ALA A 133 4.97 -10.89 9.27
C ALA A 133 4.16 -9.67 9.76
N LEU A 134 4.47 -9.15 10.95
CA LEU A 134 3.84 -7.94 11.48
C LEU A 134 4.09 -6.71 10.61
N VAL A 135 5.34 -6.51 10.15
CA VAL A 135 5.67 -5.43 9.21
C VAL A 135 4.88 -5.60 7.91
N GLY A 136 4.79 -6.83 7.39
CA GLY A 136 3.97 -7.15 6.22
C GLY A 136 2.50 -6.75 6.39
N VAL A 137 1.88 -7.08 7.53
CA VAL A 137 0.49 -6.66 7.83
C VAL A 137 0.36 -5.14 7.83
N ILE A 138 1.31 -4.40 8.41
CA ILE A 138 1.27 -2.93 8.43
C ILE A 138 1.35 -2.36 7.00
N VAL A 139 2.22 -2.91 6.16
CA VAL A 139 2.37 -2.48 4.75
C VAL A 139 1.11 -2.81 3.94
N SER A 140 0.54 -4.00 4.08
CA SER A 140 -0.73 -4.36 3.42
C SER A 140 -1.84 -3.39 3.79
N LYS A 141 -1.93 -2.99 5.06
CA LYS A 141 -2.91 -1.99 5.51
C LYS A 141 -2.71 -0.63 4.90
N ALA A 142 -1.46 -0.22 4.73
CA ALA A 142 -1.14 1.01 4.02
C ALA A 142 -1.58 0.89 2.55
N ALA A 143 -1.32 -0.24 1.89
CA ALA A 143 -1.73 -0.48 0.51
C ALA A 143 -3.26 -0.44 0.34
N ASP A 144 -4.01 -1.14 1.20
CA ASP A 144 -5.48 -1.12 1.18
C ASP A 144 -6.03 0.30 1.35
N TYR A 145 -5.47 1.07 2.29
CA TYR A 145 -5.82 2.47 2.50
C TYR A 145 -5.59 3.30 1.23
N LEU A 146 -4.46 3.09 0.54
CA LEU A 146 -4.17 3.76 -0.72
C LEU A 146 -5.17 3.38 -1.81
N VAL A 147 -5.53 2.10 -1.93
CA VAL A 147 -6.51 1.62 -2.93
C VAL A 147 -7.90 2.21 -2.66
N GLU A 148 -8.37 2.19 -1.42
CA GLU A 148 -9.67 2.78 -1.04
C GLU A 148 -9.69 4.29 -1.31
N LYS A 149 -8.59 4.99 -1.01
CA LYS A 149 -8.44 6.43 -1.29
C LYS A 149 -8.55 6.69 -2.80
N GLN A 150 -7.95 5.85 -3.63
CA GLN A 150 -8.02 5.96 -5.08
C GLN A 150 -9.43 5.75 -5.63
N GLN A 151 -10.13 4.71 -5.15
CA GLN A 151 -11.51 4.43 -5.57
C GLN A 151 -12.44 5.61 -5.24
N LYS A 152 -12.29 6.21 -4.06
CA LYS A 152 -13.09 7.38 -3.64
C LYS A 152 -12.82 8.60 -4.51
N MET A 153 -11.57 8.90 -4.84
CA MET A 153 -11.22 10.03 -5.71
C MET A 153 -11.79 9.87 -7.12
N LEU A 154 -11.73 8.66 -7.70
CA LEU A 154 -12.29 8.39 -9.03
C LEU A 154 -13.81 8.59 -9.08
N ILE A 155 -14.53 8.06 -8.09
CA ILE A 155 -16.00 8.22 -7.99
C ILE A 155 -16.37 9.70 -7.82
N GLN A 156 -15.62 10.44 -6.99
CA GLN A 156 -15.83 11.88 -6.81
C GLN A 156 -15.56 12.68 -8.09
N ALA A 157 -14.54 12.34 -8.87
CA ALA A 157 -14.25 13.01 -10.14
C ALA A 157 -15.38 12.78 -11.18
N LEU A 158 -15.93 11.56 -11.26
CA LEU A 158 -17.07 11.26 -12.12
C LEU A 158 -18.33 12.06 -11.71
N ASP A 159 -18.62 12.13 -10.40
CA ASP A 159 -19.74 12.91 -9.87
C ASP A 159 -19.55 14.42 -10.08
N MET A 160 -18.32 14.93 -9.95
CA MET A 160 -18.01 16.34 -10.23
C MET A 160 -18.17 16.69 -11.70
N CYS A 161 -17.74 15.83 -12.64
CA CYS A 161 -18.00 16.03 -14.07
C CYS A 161 -19.50 16.13 -14.38
N GLN A 162 -20.33 15.39 -13.64
CA GLN A 162 -21.79 15.47 -13.75
C GLN A 162 -22.35 16.77 -13.13
N LYS A 163 -21.80 17.23 -12.01
CA LYS A 163 -22.24 18.45 -11.29
C LYS A 163 -21.72 19.77 -11.88
N LEU A 164 -20.60 19.74 -12.63
CA LEU A 164 -20.04 20.92 -13.29
C LEU A 164 -21.01 21.56 -14.30
N GLY A 165 -22.01 20.81 -14.78
CA GLY A 165 -23.10 21.36 -15.59
C GLY A 165 -24.10 22.26 -14.84
N SER A 166 -24.05 22.35 -13.50
CA SER A 166 -25.14 22.97 -12.72
C SER A 166 -24.75 23.90 -11.55
N THR A 167 -23.46 24.11 -11.23
CA THR A 167 -23.09 24.73 -9.94
C THR A 167 -21.93 25.73 -9.96
N GLU A 168 -22.04 26.81 -10.75
CA GLU A 168 -21.09 27.94 -10.65
C GLU A 168 -21.31 28.87 -9.43
N ILE A 169 -22.42 28.76 -8.68
CA ILE A 169 -22.92 29.89 -7.86
C ILE A 169 -22.38 29.94 -6.40
N SER A 170 -21.82 28.89 -5.81
CA SER A 170 -21.69 28.81 -4.33
C SER A 170 -20.28 29.01 -3.71
N LYS A 171 -19.27 29.49 -4.46
CA LYS A 171 -17.84 29.26 -4.12
C LYS A 171 -17.14 30.25 -3.16
N GLY A 172 -17.81 31.28 -2.64
CA GLY A 172 -17.10 32.43 -2.04
C GLY A 172 -16.60 32.30 -0.59
N ILE A 173 -17.25 31.52 0.28
CA ILE A 173 -17.03 31.62 1.74
C ILE A 173 -16.42 30.35 2.36
N GLU A 174 -16.55 29.19 1.71
CA GLU A 174 -16.01 27.92 2.21
C GLU A 174 -14.50 27.74 1.95
N THR A 175 -13.91 28.59 1.11
CA THR A 175 -12.59 28.39 0.50
C THR A 175 -11.41 28.60 1.46
N GLU A 176 -11.57 29.40 2.53
CA GLU A 176 -10.47 29.78 3.42
C GLU A 176 -10.23 28.76 4.55
N SER A 177 -11.30 28.27 5.19
CA SER A 177 -11.23 27.19 6.19
C SER A 177 -10.84 25.84 5.56
N VAL A 178 -11.24 25.61 4.30
CA VAL A 178 -10.82 24.45 3.49
C VAL A 178 -9.33 24.50 3.14
N ARG A 179 -8.74 25.68 2.91
CA ARG A 179 -7.33 25.83 2.51
C ARG A 179 -6.36 25.42 3.64
N ILE A 180 -6.64 25.78 4.89
CA ILE A 180 -5.85 25.36 6.06
C ILE A 180 -6.00 23.85 6.31
N LYS A 181 -7.22 23.30 6.17
CA LYS A 181 -7.46 21.86 6.28
C LYS A 181 -6.74 21.07 5.17
N HIS A 182 -6.70 21.60 3.94
CA HIS A 182 -5.90 21.04 2.83
C HIS A 182 -4.40 21.09 3.09
N LEU A 183 -3.90 22.11 3.80
CA LEU A 183 -2.50 22.20 4.20
C LEU A 183 -2.13 21.07 5.17
N ILE A 184 -3.01 20.79 6.14
CA ILE A 184 -2.86 19.72 7.13
C ILE A 184 -3.04 18.33 6.50
N ASP A 185 -3.89 18.20 5.47
CA ASP A 185 -4.11 16.94 4.75
C ASP A 185 -3.14 16.66 3.61
N ASN A 186 -2.21 17.57 3.33
CA ASN A 186 -1.15 17.30 2.37
C ASN A 186 -0.20 16.23 2.92
N VAL A 187 -0.18 15.07 2.27
CA VAL A 187 0.68 13.92 2.63
C VAL A 187 2.15 14.36 2.72
N GLN A 188 2.57 15.33 1.91
CA GLN A 188 3.92 15.88 1.94
C GLN A 188 4.25 16.56 3.29
N TYR A 189 3.30 17.30 3.88
CA TYR A 189 3.50 17.94 5.17
C TYR A 189 3.53 16.90 6.30
N LYS A 190 2.63 15.90 6.28
CA LYS A 190 2.65 14.77 7.24
C LYS A 190 3.98 13.99 7.19
N CYS A 191 4.50 13.77 5.97
CA CYS A 191 5.81 13.15 5.76
C CYS A 191 6.93 14.02 6.34
N PHE A 192 6.93 15.33 6.08
CA PHE A 192 7.94 16.25 6.61
C PHE A 192 7.93 16.31 8.14
N ILE A 193 6.75 16.39 8.77
CA ILE A 193 6.61 16.35 10.23
C ILE A 193 7.14 15.03 10.81
N THR A 194 6.83 13.90 10.17
CA THR A 194 7.33 12.58 10.60
C THR A 194 8.85 12.48 10.46
N ALA A 195 9.41 12.99 9.37
CA ALA A 195 10.86 13.05 9.16
C ALA A 195 11.55 13.96 10.20
N SER A 196 10.96 15.12 10.51
CA SER A 196 11.47 16.02 11.56
C SER A 196 11.44 15.35 12.94
N LEU A 197 10.36 14.62 13.27
CA LEU A 197 10.26 13.84 14.51
C LEU A 197 11.35 12.76 14.59
N LEU A 198 11.66 12.10 13.47
CA LEU A 198 12.72 11.10 13.37
C LEU A 198 14.10 11.72 13.69
N VAL A 199 14.40 12.91 13.17
CA VAL A 199 15.63 13.65 13.47
C VAL A 199 15.71 14.00 14.96
N VAL A 200 14.60 14.43 15.58
CA VAL A 200 14.55 14.70 17.02
C VAL A 200 14.85 13.43 17.83
N LEU A 201 14.30 12.28 17.45
CA LEU A 201 14.58 11.00 18.10
C LEU A 201 16.06 10.60 17.99
N VAL A 202 16.71 10.90 16.86
CA VAL A 202 18.15 10.67 16.67
C VAL A 202 18.97 11.54 17.62
N ILE A 203 18.64 12.83 17.76
CA ILE A 203 19.34 13.74 18.66
C ILE A 203 19.16 13.27 20.11
N ILE A 204 17.93 12.97 20.52
CA ILE A 204 17.62 12.48 21.88
C ILE A 204 18.38 11.19 22.18
N GLY A 205 18.36 10.23 21.24
CA GLY A 205 19.11 8.97 21.38
C GLY A 205 20.60 9.23 21.54
N THR A 206 21.18 10.06 20.68
CA THR A 206 22.63 10.33 20.67
C THR A 206 23.08 10.95 21.98
N VAL A 207 22.36 11.97 22.45
CA VAL A 207 22.65 12.62 23.73
C VAL A 207 22.49 11.64 24.90
N PHE A 208 21.45 10.80 24.88
CA PHE A 208 21.23 9.81 25.92
C PHE A 208 22.36 8.77 25.99
N LEU A 209 22.77 8.19 24.85
CA LEU A 209 23.85 7.19 24.81
C LEU A 209 25.19 7.81 25.24
N ALA A 210 25.49 9.03 24.81
CA ALA A 210 26.71 9.73 25.22
C ALA A 210 26.73 9.98 26.75
N ALA A 211 25.59 10.34 27.35
CA ALA A 211 25.50 10.63 28.78
C ALA A 211 25.46 9.36 29.67
N VAL A 212 24.71 8.33 29.26
CA VAL A 212 24.40 7.17 30.09
C VAL A 212 25.34 5.99 29.82
N GLU A 213 25.60 5.68 28.56
CA GLU A 213 26.49 4.59 28.14
C GLU A 213 27.96 5.06 28.05
N LYS A 214 28.22 6.36 28.24
CA LYS A 214 29.56 6.99 28.15
C LYS A 214 30.26 6.72 26.80
N LEU A 215 29.48 6.59 25.74
CA LEU A 215 30.00 6.45 24.39
C LEU A 215 30.48 7.81 23.87
N ASP A 216 31.46 7.78 22.98
CA ASP A 216 31.83 8.96 22.21
C ASP A 216 30.61 9.45 21.39
N ILE A 217 30.51 10.75 21.12
CA ILE A 217 29.38 11.33 20.40
C ILE A 217 29.21 10.69 19.02
N VAL A 218 30.32 10.37 18.35
CA VAL A 218 30.28 9.73 17.01
C VAL A 218 29.79 8.29 17.12
N ASP A 219 30.30 7.53 18.09
CA ASP A 219 29.88 6.15 18.35
C ASP A 219 28.40 6.08 18.76
N ALA A 220 27.94 7.03 19.57
CA ALA A 220 26.56 7.16 20.01
C ALA A 220 25.63 7.48 18.82
N PHE A 221 26.00 8.44 17.97
CA PHE A 221 25.25 8.79 16.77
C PHE A 221 25.19 7.61 15.80
N TYR A 222 26.33 6.95 15.57
CA TYR A 222 26.43 5.75 14.74
C TYR A 222 25.52 4.63 15.25
N CYS A 223 25.55 4.34 16.56
CA CYS A 223 24.69 3.34 17.18
C CYS A 223 23.21 3.69 17.00
N VAL A 224 22.85 4.95 17.21
CA VAL A 224 21.47 5.43 17.03
C VAL A 224 21.00 5.29 15.59
N CYS A 225 21.82 5.70 14.62
CA CYS A 225 21.51 5.54 13.21
C CYS A 225 21.37 4.08 12.81
N SER A 226 22.31 3.21 13.21
CA SER A 226 22.27 1.78 12.90
C SER A 226 21.04 1.10 13.51
N THR A 227 20.60 1.55 14.68
CA THR A 227 19.35 1.09 15.31
C THR A 227 18.13 1.54 14.55
N LEU A 228 18.09 2.83 14.22
CA LEU A 228 16.95 3.46 13.57
C LEU A 228 16.67 2.79 12.23
N THR A 229 17.71 2.53 11.44
CA THR A 229 17.62 1.86 10.14
C THR A 229 17.53 0.33 10.26
N THR A 230 17.36 -0.21 11.47
CA THR A 230 17.30 -1.64 11.77
C THR A 230 18.48 -2.43 11.19
N LEU A 231 19.67 -1.83 11.13
CA LEU A 231 20.92 -2.50 10.75
C LEU A 231 21.50 -3.28 11.93
N GLY A 232 21.59 -2.61 13.08
CA GLY A 232 22.00 -3.21 14.37
C GLY A 232 23.29 -4.03 14.31
N TYR A 233 24.40 -3.43 13.87
CA TYR A 233 25.69 -4.13 13.73
C TYR A 233 26.21 -4.81 15.01
N GLY A 234 25.79 -4.34 16.19
CA GLY A 234 26.06 -5.01 17.46
C GLY A 234 27.41 -4.69 18.11
N ASP A 235 28.23 -3.87 17.46
CA ASP A 235 29.52 -3.41 17.98
C ASP A 235 29.37 -2.39 19.12
N LYS A 236 28.26 -1.63 19.10
CA LYS A 236 27.79 -0.78 20.20
C LYS A 236 26.33 -1.12 20.50
N SER A 237 25.98 -1.25 21.77
CA SER A 237 24.62 -1.55 22.19
C SER A 237 24.32 -0.99 23.59
N PHE A 238 23.07 -1.19 24.04
CA PHE A 238 22.60 -0.74 25.34
C PHE A 238 23.01 -1.71 26.45
N SER A 239 24.15 -1.46 27.07
CA SER A 239 24.71 -2.34 28.10
C SER A 239 24.32 -1.95 29.52
N THR A 240 23.98 -0.69 29.79
CA THR A 240 23.55 -0.28 31.13
C THR A 240 22.08 -0.61 31.41
N LYS A 241 21.73 -0.73 32.70
CA LYS A 241 20.34 -0.92 33.13
C LYS A 241 19.43 0.20 32.63
N ALA A 242 19.89 1.45 32.73
CA ALA A 242 19.15 2.62 32.27
C ALA A 242 19.04 2.63 30.73
N GLY A 243 20.12 2.28 30.03
CA GLY A 243 20.14 2.11 28.59
C GLY A 243 19.10 1.13 28.07
N ARG A 244 19.00 -0.06 28.68
CA ARG A 244 18.01 -1.07 28.27
C ARG A 244 16.57 -0.59 28.48
N ILE A 245 16.27 0.08 29.60
CA ILE A 245 14.93 0.65 29.84
C ILE A 245 14.61 1.71 28.78
N PHE A 246 15.55 2.60 28.49
CA PHE A 246 15.39 3.60 27.44
C PHE A 246 15.18 2.96 26.06
N ALA A 247 16.02 1.98 25.71
CA ALA A 247 15.97 1.27 24.43
C ALA A 247 14.62 0.61 24.17
N ILE A 248 14.02 -0.01 25.18
CA ILE A 248 12.68 -0.64 25.09
C ILE A 248 11.65 0.33 24.50
N PHE A 249 11.54 1.54 25.05
CA PHE A 249 10.55 2.51 24.56
C PHE A 249 11.04 3.23 23.30
N TRP A 250 12.31 3.63 23.28
CA TRP A 250 12.88 4.43 22.22
C TRP A 250 12.97 3.67 20.89
N ILE A 251 13.37 2.40 20.89
CA ILE A 251 13.42 1.56 19.69
C ILE A 251 12.00 1.36 19.12
N LEU A 252 11.01 1.10 19.97
CA LEU A 252 9.61 0.96 19.53
C LEU A 252 9.09 2.24 18.87
N ILE A 253 9.27 3.39 19.51
CA ILE A 253 8.81 4.67 18.96
C ILE A 253 9.53 4.98 17.65
N SER A 254 10.86 4.78 17.62
CA SER A 254 11.71 5.05 16.46
C SER A 254 11.37 4.17 15.25
N THR A 255 11.18 2.88 15.48
CA THR A 255 10.82 1.92 14.41
C THR A 255 9.41 2.15 13.89
N LEU A 256 8.44 2.46 14.76
CA LEU A 256 7.09 2.87 14.33
C LEU A 256 7.12 4.16 13.50
N CYS A 257 7.95 5.13 13.91
CA CYS A 257 8.16 6.37 13.17
C CYS A 257 8.79 6.11 11.79
N LEU A 258 9.81 5.24 11.71
CA LEU A 258 10.44 4.85 10.46
C LEU A 258 9.45 4.16 9.51
N VAL A 259 8.68 3.17 9.99
CA VAL A 259 7.67 2.48 9.18
C VAL A 259 6.63 3.47 8.65
N LYS A 260 6.18 4.42 9.48
CA LYS A 260 5.26 5.48 9.05
C LYS A 260 5.86 6.37 7.97
N LEU A 261 7.12 6.77 8.12
CA LEU A 261 7.83 7.56 7.13
C LEU A 261 7.90 6.83 5.78
N LEU A 262 8.26 5.53 5.79
CA LEU A 262 8.29 4.71 4.57
C LEU A 262 6.90 4.61 3.92
N CYS A 263 5.84 4.39 4.70
CA CYS A 263 4.48 4.39 4.18
C CYS A 263 4.09 5.73 3.54
N TYR A 264 4.45 6.87 4.15
CA TYR A 264 4.19 8.19 3.57
C TYR A 264 5.00 8.44 2.29
N VAL A 265 6.24 7.98 2.21
CA VAL A 265 7.05 8.05 0.98
C VAL A 265 6.37 7.24 -0.14
N VAL A 266 5.88 6.04 0.16
CA VAL A 266 5.12 5.21 -0.79
C VAL A 266 3.82 5.90 -1.21
N GLU A 267 3.10 6.53 -0.28
CA GLU A 267 1.89 7.30 -0.58
C GLU A 267 2.20 8.49 -1.50
N ILE A 268 3.23 9.28 -1.22
CA ILE A 268 3.65 10.41 -2.07
C ILE A 268 4.02 9.93 -3.47
N HIS A 269 4.77 8.82 -3.58
CA HIS A 269 5.17 8.26 -4.86
C HIS A 269 3.97 7.79 -5.67
N THR A 270 3.00 7.17 -4.98
CA THR A 270 1.74 6.73 -5.59
C THR A 270 0.90 7.92 -6.04
N GLU A 271 0.71 8.95 -5.20
CA GLU A 271 -0.05 10.15 -5.55
C GLU A 271 0.54 10.90 -6.75
N ARG A 272 1.87 10.98 -6.84
CA ARG A 272 2.55 11.62 -7.98
C ARG A 272 2.25 10.91 -9.29
N ARG A 273 2.23 9.56 -9.28
CA ARG A 273 1.88 8.77 -10.47
C ARG A 273 0.42 8.98 -10.87
N HIS A 274 -0.48 9.06 -9.89
CA HIS A 274 -1.90 9.21 -10.14
C HIS A 274 -2.27 10.57 -10.72
N LYS A 275 -1.73 11.66 -10.17
CA LYS A 275 -1.96 13.02 -10.70
C LYS A 275 -1.45 13.19 -12.14
N ALA A 276 -0.35 12.53 -12.49
CA ALA A 276 0.16 12.55 -13.86
C ALA A 276 -0.79 11.83 -14.85
N PHE A 277 -1.40 10.72 -14.42
CA PHE A 277 -2.36 9.99 -15.23
C PHE A 277 -3.70 10.73 -15.38
N GLU A 278 -4.22 11.33 -14.31
CA GLU A 278 -5.45 12.15 -14.38
C GLU A 278 -5.27 13.37 -15.29
N TRP A 279 -4.15 14.08 -15.20
CA TRP A 279 -3.85 15.21 -16.10
C TRP A 279 -3.83 14.78 -17.57
N TYR A 280 -3.30 13.58 -17.86
CA TYR A 280 -3.31 13.01 -19.19
C TYR A 280 -4.73 12.68 -19.69
N LEU A 281 -5.60 12.09 -18.84
CA LEU A 281 -6.99 11.80 -19.19
C LEU A 281 -7.81 13.08 -19.44
N ILE A 282 -7.68 14.09 -18.58
CA ILE A 282 -8.37 15.37 -18.74
C ILE A 282 -7.93 16.06 -20.03
N LYS A 283 -6.62 16.12 -20.29
CA LYS A 283 -6.08 16.70 -21.52
C LYS A 283 -6.62 15.99 -22.77
N ARG A 284 -6.75 14.66 -22.70
CA ARG A 284 -7.31 13.87 -23.80
C ARG A 284 -8.80 14.14 -24.01
N SER A 285 -9.61 14.26 -22.95
CA SER A 285 -11.04 14.57 -23.10
C SER A 285 -11.28 15.97 -23.63
N THR A 286 -10.51 16.98 -23.17
CA THR A 286 -10.64 18.35 -23.69
C THR A 286 -10.30 18.44 -25.17
N ASN A 287 -9.33 17.65 -25.65
CA ASN A 287 -9.02 17.60 -27.08
C ASN A 287 -10.17 17.02 -27.93
N PHE A 288 -10.96 16.08 -27.38
CA PHE A 288 -12.12 15.52 -28.09
C PHE A 288 -13.27 16.53 -28.24
N ASP A 289 -13.48 17.40 -27.25
CA ASP A 289 -14.54 18.42 -27.29
C ASP A 289 -14.25 19.57 -28.27
N ILE A 290 -13.00 19.73 -28.73
CA ILE A 290 -12.59 20.79 -29.67
C ILE A 290 -12.71 20.34 -31.14
N GLU A 291 -12.73 19.04 -31.41
CA GLU A 291 -12.85 18.47 -32.77
C GLU A 291 -14.30 18.20 -33.21
N SER A 292 -15.29 18.28 -32.30
CA SER A 292 -16.72 18.06 -32.56
C SER A 292 -17.50 19.36 -32.76
#